data_AF-A0A1C0VSG2-F1
#
_entry.id   AF-A0A1C0VSG2-F1
#
_cell.length_a   1.000
_cell.length_b   1.000
_cell.length_c   1.000
_cell.angle_alpha   90.00
_cell.angle_beta   90.00
_cell.angle_gamma   90.00
#
_symmetry.space_group_name_H-M   'P 1'
#
loop_
_entity.id
_entity.type
_entity.pdbx_description
1 polymer ?
#
loop_
_entity_poly.entity_id
_entity_poly.type
_entity_poly.pdbx_seq_one_letter_code
_entity_poly.pdbx_strand_id
1 'polypeptide(L)'
;MKKVIVLIGLPASGKSKFANELLLSEPGRWVRTNKDLLREMAHASYWSPGNEKFILQLRDAIILMALESGKNVIVDDTNFGHHIDRIKELVKDQAVVEVNDSFLQVPVEECIKRDLKRLNSVGKDVIMQMYNKYVRVPIPSPEYNPELPDAIIVDMDGTLSLLNGRNPYDASKCENDLPNQPVLDTVHKWQSSIKIIVASGRTDDCQPQTERWLQKYGVNYTGLYMRKTGDQRKDSIIKEEIYRQNIEGKYNIRFVLDDRQQVVDMWRSLGLTVFQVAEGDF
;
A
#
# COMPACT_ATOMS: atom_id res chain seq x y z
N MET A 1 -30.77 -0.56 27.55
CA MET A 1 -29.33 -0.41 27.83
C MET A 1 -28.77 0.62 26.86
N LYS A 2 -27.95 1.57 27.33
CA LYS A 2 -27.37 2.62 26.49
C LYS A 2 -26.26 2.05 25.62
N LYS A 3 -26.07 2.61 24.43
CA LYS A 3 -25.10 2.14 23.44
C LYS A 3 -24.15 3.24 23.03
N VAL A 4 -22.89 2.86 22.79
CA VAL A 4 -21.89 3.68 22.10
C VAL A 4 -21.42 2.91 20.87
N ILE A 5 -21.78 3.39 19.68
CA ILE A 5 -21.29 2.85 18.42
C ILE A 5 -20.00 3.57 18.04
N VAL A 6 -18.93 2.82 17.80
CA VAL A 6 -17.64 3.34 17.35
C VAL A 6 -17.38 2.84 15.94
N LEU A 7 -17.32 3.75 14.97
CA LEU A 7 -17.07 3.40 13.56
C LEU A 7 -15.57 3.37 13.28
N ILE A 8 -15.07 2.34 12.61
CA ILE A 8 -13.66 2.25 12.18
C ILE A 8 -13.60 2.28 10.67
N GLY A 9 -12.73 3.12 10.11
CA GLY A 9 -12.50 3.13 8.67
C GLY A 9 -11.67 4.31 8.19
N LEU A 10 -11.13 4.20 6.97
CA LEU A 10 -10.38 5.27 6.34
C LEU A 10 -11.20 6.56 6.14
N PRO A 11 -10.56 7.73 6.01
CA PRO A 11 -11.24 8.93 5.53
C PRO A 11 -12.04 8.63 4.24
N ALA A 12 -13.19 9.29 4.10
CA ALA A 12 -14.13 9.10 2.99
C ALA A 12 -14.72 7.67 2.81
N SER A 13 -14.57 6.77 3.78
CA SER A 13 -15.18 5.42 3.73
C SER A 13 -16.71 5.39 3.86
N GLY A 14 -17.34 6.50 4.26
CA GLY A 14 -18.81 6.60 4.40
C GLY A 14 -19.33 6.65 5.84
N LYS A 15 -18.44 6.60 6.85
CA LYS A 15 -18.78 6.68 8.28
C LYS A 15 -19.74 7.82 8.63
N SER A 16 -19.41 9.04 8.22
CA SER A 16 -20.23 10.22 8.55
C SER A 16 -21.61 10.20 7.89
N LYS A 17 -21.73 9.58 6.70
CA LYS A 17 -23.03 9.38 6.04
C LYS A 17 -23.90 8.44 6.88
N PHE A 18 -23.37 7.29 7.26
CA PHE A 18 -24.06 6.33 8.13
C PHE A 18 -24.46 6.96 9.47
N ALA A 19 -23.55 7.72 10.11
CA ALA A 19 -23.85 8.39 11.36
C ALA A 19 -25.01 9.38 11.24
N ASN A 20 -25.03 10.19 10.18
CA ASN A 20 -26.12 11.13 9.92
C ASN A 20 -27.45 10.40 9.63
N GLU A 21 -27.43 9.33 8.84
CA GLU A 21 -28.62 8.51 8.55
C GLU A 21 -29.21 7.90 9.83
N LEU A 22 -28.36 7.41 10.74
CA LEU A 22 -28.79 6.89 12.05
C LEU A 22 -29.45 7.97 12.93
N LEU A 23 -28.87 9.17 12.97
CA LEU A 23 -29.43 10.28 13.74
C LEU A 23 -30.80 10.72 13.20
N LEU A 24 -30.97 10.70 11.87
CA LEU A 24 -32.22 11.09 11.21
C LEU A 24 -33.30 10.01 11.28
N SER A 25 -32.92 8.73 11.28
CA SER A 25 -33.87 7.61 11.41
C SER A 25 -34.41 7.45 12.83
N GLU A 26 -33.65 7.86 13.84
CA GLU A 26 -34.06 7.84 15.25
C GLU A 26 -33.84 9.21 15.94
N PRO A 27 -34.64 10.24 15.60
CA PRO A 27 -34.43 11.60 16.09
C PRO A 27 -34.42 11.70 17.62
N GLY A 28 -33.43 12.41 18.16
CA GLY A 28 -33.29 12.67 19.60
C GLY A 28 -32.75 11.50 20.42
N ARG A 29 -32.65 10.29 19.84
CA ARG A 29 -32.15 9.10 20.52
C ARG A 29 -30.62 8.97 20.49
N TRP A 30 -29.99 9.52 19.46
CA TRP A 30 -28.54 9.46 19.24
C TRP A 30 -27.88 10.83 19.32
N VAL A 31 -26.66 10.86 19.87
CA VAL A 31 -25.74 11.99 19.82
C VAL A 31 -24.52 11.57 19.01
N ARG A 32 -24.15 12.38 18.01
CA ARG A 32 -22.94 12.16 17.21
C ARG A 32 -21.78 12.95 17.81
N THR A 33 -20.59 12.35 17.83
CA THR A 33 -19.34 13.05 18.14
C THR A 33 -18.27 12.73 17.10
N ASN A 34 -17.55 13.76 16.66
CA ASN A 34 -16.59 13.71 15.57
C ASN A 34 -15.46 14.72 15.81
N LYS A 35 -14.21 14.27 15.87
CA LYS A 35 -13.07 15.15 16.14
C LYS A 35 -12.88 16.23 15.09
N ASP A 36 -13.15 15.98 13.82
CA ASP A 36 -13.00 17.02 12.78
C ASP A 36 -14.01 18.15 12.99
N LEU A 37 -15.28 17.81 13.28
CA LEU A 37 -16.30 18.80 13.63
C LEU A 37 -15.99 19.53 14.93
N LEU A 38 -15.47 18.82 15.93
CA LEU A 38 -15.07 19.44 17.21
C LEU A 38 -13.86 20.38 17.02
N ARG A 39 -12.90 20.03 16.17
CA ARG A 39 -11.76 20.88 15.81
C ARG A 39 -12.22 22.13 15.08
N GLU A 40 -13.13 21.98 14.13
CA GLU A 40 -13.74 23.09 13.40
C GLU A 40 -14.43 24.05 14.39
N MET A 41 -15.29 23.51 15.25
CA MET A 41 -16.04 24.28 16.25
C MET A 41 -15.15 24.99 17.28
N ALA A 42 -14.16 24.28 17.84
CA ALA A 42 -13.38 24.80 18.97
C ALA A 42 -12.19 25.66 18.54
N HIS A 43 -11.57 25.36 17.40
CA HIS A 43 -10.26 25.93 17.03
C HIS A 43 -10.13 26.24 15.53
N ALA A 44 -11.24 26.40 14.78
CA ALA A 44 -11.22 26.64 13.34
C ALA A 44 -10.34 25.64 12.57
N SER A 45 -10.38 24.37 12.99
CA SER A 45 -9.58 23.27 12.44
C SER A 45 -8.06 23.40 12.62
N TYR A 46 -7.57 24.37 13.40
CA TYR A 46 -6.16 24.52 13.69
C TYR A 46 -5.66 23.42 14.64
N TRP A 47 -4.76 22.59 14.13
CA TRP A 47 -4.16 21.49 14.88
C TRP A 47 -2.95 21.94 15.68
N SER A 48 -2.92 21.58 16.96
CA SER A 48 -1.74 21.61 17.83
C SER A 48 -1.84 20.48 18.86
N PRO A 49 -0.74 20.02 19.48
CA PRO A 49 -0.81 18.99 20.52
C PRO A 49 -1.71 19.40 21.71
N GLY A 50 -1.69 20.68 22.09
CA GLY A 50 -2.55 21.23 23.13
C GLY A 50 -4.03 21.21 22.73
N ASN A 51 -4.34 21.65 21.50
CA ASN A 51 -5.69 21.64 20.97
C ASN A 51 -6.22 20.21 20.87
N GLU A 52 -5.42 19.26 20.37
CA GLU A 52 -5.84 17.87 20.24
C GLU A 52 -6.16 17.23 21.60
N LYS A 53 -5.38 17.54 22.65
CA LYS A 53 -5.69 17.11 24.02
C LYS A 53 -7.04 17.64 24.50
N PHE A 54 -7.34 18.91 24.23
CA PHE A 54 -8.64 19.50 24.55
C PHE A 54 -9.77 18.85 23.76
N ILE A 55 -9.58 18.59 22.47
CA ILE A 55 -10.59 17.92 21.61
C ILE A 55 -10.93 16.52 22.15
N LEU A 56 -9.94 15.77 22.64
CA LEU A 56 -10.20 14.48 23.28
C LEU A 56 -11.02 14.61 24.57
N GLN A 57 -10.72 15.60 25.41
CA GLN A 57 -11.50 15.88 26.62
C GLN A 57 -12.94 16.32 26.28
N LEU A 58 -13.10 17.18 25.27
CA LEU A 58 -14.41 17.64 24.81
C LEU A 58 -15.24 16.48 24.25
N ARG A 59 -14.64 15.60 23.46
CA ARG A 59 -15.30 14.38 22.98
C ARG A 59 -15.78 13.54 24.15
N ASP A 60 -14.92 13.28 25.13
CA ASP A 60 -15.24 12.43 26.28
C ASP A 60 -16.38 13.05 27.12
N ALA A 61 -16.37 14.36 27.31
CA ALA A 61 -17.45 15.08 27.99
C ALA A 61 -18.80 14.98 27.24
N ILE A 62 -18.80 15.08 25.92
CA ILE A 62 -20.02 14.90 25.09
C ILE A 62 -20.56 13.48 25.22
N ILE A 63 -19.68 12.47 25.20
CA ILE A 63 -20.07 11.05 25.36
C ILE A 63 -20.78 10.87 26.71
N LEU A 64 -20.15 11.29 27.81
CA LEU A 64 -20.71 11.13 29.16
C LEU A 64 -22.03 11.90 29.33
N MET A 65 -22.09 13.16 28.92
CA MET A 65 -23.30 13.98 29.00
C MET A 65 -24.48 13.37 28.23
N ALA A 66 -24.21 12.83 27.03
CA ALA A 66 -25.24 12.18 26.22
C ALA A 66 -25.79 10.93 26.91
N LEU A 67 -24.90 10.10 27.47
CA LEU A 67 -25.26 8.91 28.21
C LEU A 67 -26.06 9.28 29.47
N GLU A 68 -25.60 10.22 30.30
CA GLU A 68 -26.33 10.71 31.48
C GLU A 68 -27.75 11.18 31.12
N SER A 69 -27.89 11.87 29.99
CA SER A 69 -29.18 12.33 29.45
C SER A 69 -30.06 11.22 28.84
N GLY A 70 -29.69 9.95 28.99
CA GLY A 70 -30.48 8.82 28.48
C GLY A 70 -30.31 8.52 26.99
N LYS A 71 -29.37 9.18 26.29
CA LYS A 71 -29.15 9.03 24.85
C LYS A 71 -28.08 7.98 24.54
N ASN A 72 -28.10 7.46 23.32
CA ASN A 72 -27.01 6.68 22.76
C ASN A 72 -25.98 7.60 22.07
N VAL A 73 -24.78 7.09 21.82
CA VAL A 73 -23.71 7.85 21.18
C VAL A 73 -23.18 7.13 19.94
N ILE A 74 -22.88 7.88 18.89
CA ILE A 74 -22.11 7.40 17.74
C ILE A 74 -20.83 8.23 17.57
N VAL A 75 -19.70 7.55 17.48
CA VAL A 75 -18.36 8.11 17.31
C VAL A 75 -17.88 7.77 15.90
N ASP A 76 -17.89 8.75 14.98
CA ASP A 76 -17.60 8.51 13.56
C ASP A 76 -16.22 9.01 13.09
N ASP A 77 -15.28 9.12 14.03
CA ASP A 77 -13.85 9.30 13.73
C ASP A 77 -13.28 8.11 12.93
N THR A 78 -12.01 8.17 12.54
CA THR A 78 -11.30 6.99 11.97
C THR A 78 -11.14 5.85 12.97
N ASN A 79 -11.02 6.17 14.26
CA ASN A 79 -10.92 5.25 15.40
C ASN A 79 -9.85 4.14 15.30
N PHE A 80 -8.75 4.42 14.61
CA PHE A 80 -7.57 3.56 14.63
C PHE A 80 -6.77 3.68 15.95
N GLY A 81 -6.04 2.62 16.33
CA GLY A 81 -5.20 2.61 17.53
C GLY A 81 -5.98 2.49 18.84
N HIS A 82 -5.47 3.12 19.91
CA HIS A 82 -5.96 2.97 21.29
C HIS A 82 -7.28 3.71 21.60
N HIS A 83 -7.90 4.36 20.61
CA HIS A 83 -9.08 5.19 20.85
C HIS A 83 -10.30 4.37 21.31
N ILE A 84 -10.44 3.14 20.81
CA ILE A 84 -11.53 2.24 21.17
C ILE A 84 -11.41 1.82 22.64
N ASP A 85 -10.20 1.45 23.07
CA ASP A 85 -9.95 1.02 24.44
C ASP A 85 -10.23 2.15 25.43
N ARG A 86 -9.83 3.39 25.10
CA ARG A 86 -10.18 4.59 25.89
C ARG A 86 -11.70 4.78 26.00
N ILE A 87 -12.45 4.60 24.90
CA ILE A 87 -13.91 4.76 24.93
C ILE A 87 -14.55 3.66 25.77
N LYS A 88 -14.09 2.41 25.64
CA LYS A 88 -14.55 1.28 26.47
C LYS A 88 -14.32 1.54 27.95
N GLU A 89 -13.17 2.08 28.31
CA GLU A 89 -12.85 2.45 29.68
C GLU A 89 -13.71 3.62 30.18
N LEU A 90 -13.88 4.67 29.36
CA LEU A 90 -14.65 5.87 29.69
C LEU A 90 -16.12 5.55 30.04
N VAL A 91 -16.74 4.63 29.30
CA VAL A 91 -18.17 4.31 29.44
C VAL A 91 -18.41 2.99 30.17
N LYS A 92 -17.39 2.46 30.83
CA LYS A 92 -17.46 1.23 31.62
C LYS A 92 -18.63 1.32 32.59
N ASP A 93 -19.42 0.24 32.64
CA ASP A 93 -20.63 0.11 33.47
C ASP A 93 -21.80 1.05 33.11
N GLN A 94 -21.64 1.97 32.15
CA GLN A 94 -22.69 2.92 31.73
C GLN A 94 -23.35 2.55 30.39
N ALA A 95 -22.58 1.97 29.46
CA ALA A 95 -23.05 1.66 28.11
C ALA A 95 -22.34 0.45 27.52
N VAL A 96 -23.00 -0.21 26.57
CA VAL A 96 -22.38 -1.23 25.72
C VAL A 96 -21.67 -0.55 24.56
N VAL A 97 -20.40 -0.90 24.33
CA VAL A 97 -19.63 -0.40 23.18
C VAL A 97 -19.75 -1.38 22.02
N GLU A 98 -20.33 -0.93 20.92
CA GLU A 98 -20.43 -1.66 19.66
C GLU A 98 -19.41 -1.11 18.67
N VAL A 99 -18.46 -1.95 18.25
CA VAL A 99 -17.46 -1.57 17.24
C VAL A 99 -17.96 -1.98 15.87
N ASN A 100 -18.05 -1.02 14.95
CA ASN A 100 -18.43 -1.26 13.56
C ASN A 100 -17.22 -1.02 12.66
N ASP A 101 -16.62 -2.10 12.20
CA ASP A 101 -15.46 -2.15 11.31
C ASP A 101 -15.84 -2.41 9.84
N SER A 102 -17.14 -2.44 9.50
CA SER A 102 -17.60 -2.74 8.14
C SER A 102 -17.06 -1.75 7.11
N PHE A 103 -16.69 -0.53 7.53
CA PHE A 103 -16.11 0.48 6.65
C PHE A 103 -14.63 0.23 6.30
N LEU A 104 -13.96 -0.75 6.92
CA LEU A 104 -12.64 -1.22 6.51
C LEU A 104 -12.68 -2.02 5.19
N GLN A 105 -13.86 -2.52 4.80
CA GLN A 105 -14.05 -3.27 3.56
C GLN A 105 -14.14 -2.34 2.33
N VAL A 106 -14.25 -1.03 2.52
CA VAL A 106 -14.30 -0.07 1.42
C VAL A 106 -12.91 0.04 0.78
N PRO A 107 -12.76 -0.20 -0.53
CA PRO A 107 -11.47 -0.13 -1.20
C PRO A 107 -10.78 1.22 -1.01
N VAL A 108 -9.46 1.20 -0.78
CA VAL A 108 -8.68 2.43 -0.53
C VAL A 108 -8.73 3.39 -1.71
N GLU A 109 -8.79 2.87 -2.94
CA GLU A 109 -8.93 3.65 -4.17
C GLU A 109 -10.26 4.39 -4.22
N GLU A 110 -11.34 3.76 -3.76
CA GLU A 110 -12.66 4.38 -3.67
C GLU A 110 -12.69 5.45 -2.57
N CYS A 111 -12.03 5.21 -1.44
CA CYS A 111 -11.80 6.23 -0.41
C CYS A 111 -11.07 7.45 -0.99
N ILE A 112 -9.95 7.25 -1.70
CA ILE A 112 -9.18 8.34 -2.33
C ILE A 112 -10.05 9.10 -3.34
N LYS A 113 -10.76 8.39 -4.22
CA LYS A 113 -11.64 8.99 -5.23
C LYS A 113 -12.76 9.84 -4.60
N ARG A 114 -13.32 9.40 -3.48
CA ARG A 114 -14.33 10.15 -2.74
C ARG A 114 -13.73 11.35 -2.02
N ASP A 115 -12.56 11.19 -1.42
CA ASP A 115 -11.88 12.24 -0.66
C ASP A 115 -11.51 13.43 -1.55
N LEU A 116 -11.03 13.17 -2.78
CA LEU A 116 -10.74 14.19 -3.79
C LEU A 116 -11.92 15.09 -4.15
N LYS A 117 -13.17 14.66 -3.88
CA LYS A 117 -14.39 15.44 -4.14
C LYS A 117 -14.87 16.22 -2.92
N ARG A 118 -14.24 16.08 -1.76
CA ARG A 118 -14.63 16.75 -0.51
C ARG A 118 -14.04 18.15 -0.48
N LEU A 119 -14.79 19.11 0.05
CA LEU A 119 -14.31 20.48 0.28
C LEU A 119 -13.04 20.48 1.16
N ASN A 120 -13.07 19.68 2.23
CA ASN A 120 -11.94 19.47 3.15
C ASN A 120 -11.34 18.07 2.91
N SER A 121 -10.67 17.91 1.77
CA SER A 121 -9.92 16.70 1.41
C SER A 121 -8.73 16.51 2.35
N VAL A 122 -8.48 15.28 2.83
CA VAL A 122 -7.29 14.97 3.64
C VAL A 122 -6.08 14.61 2.78
N GLY A 123 -6.32 14.23 1.52
CA GLY A 123 -5.28 13.89 0.55
C GLY A 123 -4.94 12.40 0.48
N LYS A 124 -4.53 11.97 -0.72
CA LYS A 124 -4.16 10.58 -1.04
C LYS A 124 -3.11 10.02 -0.08
N ASP A 125 -2.07 10.80 0.21
CA ASP A 125 -0.93 10.32 1.00
C ASP A 125 -1.33 10.01 2.44
N VAL A 126 -2.17 10.85 3.04
CA VAL A 126 -2.72 10.62 4.39
C VAL A 126 -3.56 9.34 4.42
N ILE A 127 -4.43 9.14 3.41
CA ILE A 127 -5.24 7.92 3.30
C ILE A 127 -4.36 6.68 3.14
N MET A 128 -3.36 6.73 2.26
CA MET A 128 -2.43 5.62 2.04
C MET A 128 -1.58 5.30 3.27
N GLN A 129 -1.13 6.32 4.01
CA GLN A 129 -0.44 6.12 5.29
C GLN A 129 -1.33 5.40 6.30
N MET A 130 -2.61 5.82 6.44
CA MET A 130 -3.55 5.14 7.33
C MET A 130 -3.87 3.71 6.86
N TYR A 131 -4.05 3.51 5.55
CA TYR A 131 -4.30 2.20 4.96
C TYR A 131 -3.14 1.25 5.25
N ASN A 132 -1.91 1.63 4.89
CA ASN A 132 -0.73 0.81 5.11
C ASN A 132 -0.50 0.48 6.59
N LYS A 133 -0.85 1.39 7.50
CA LYS A 133 -0.62 1.20 8.94
C LYS A 133 -1.68 0.35 9.62
N TYR A 134 -2.96 0.48 9.23
CA TYR A 134 -4.07 -0.07 10.02
C TYR A 134 -5.00 -1.01 9.27
N VAL A 135 -5.00 -0.99 7.94
CA VAL A 135 -6.01 -1.70 7.12
C VAL A 135 -5.37 -2.74 6.23
N ARG A 136 -4.21 -2.42 5.64
CA ARG A 136 -3.49 -3.32 4.73
C ARG A 136 -3.19 -4.62 5.46
N VAL A 137 -3.74 -5.71 4.93
CA VAL A 137 -3.40 -7.05 5.38
C VAL A 137 -1.94 -7.31 4.99
N PRO A 138 -1.06 -7.72 5.93
CA PRO A 138 0.29 -8.13 5.60
C PRO A 138 0.23 -9.27 4.59
N ILE A 139 0.93 -9.10 3.47
CA ILE A 139 1.02 -10.13 2.45
C ILE A 139 2.11 -11.09 2.93
N PRO A 140 1.80 -12.37 3.21
CA PRO A 140 2.81 -13.31 3.65
C PRO A 140 3.84 -13.48 2.54
N SER A 141 5.12 -13.57 2.92
CA SER A 141 6.16 -13.97 1.99
C SER A 141 5.93 -15.41 1.52
N PRO A 142 6.33 -15.75 0.28
CA PRO A 142 6.31 -17.13 -0.17
C PRO A 142 7.05 -18.05 0.81
N GLU A 143 6.49 -19.25 1.03
CA GLU A 143 7.08 -20.23 1.95
C GLU A 143 8.45 -20.68 1.44
N TYR A 144 9.43 -20.71 2.34
CA TYR A 144 10.77 -21.19 2.02
C TYR A 144 10.78 -22.71 1.92
N ASN A 145 11.27 -23.25 0.81
CA ASN A 145 11.42 -24.69 0.63
C ASN A 145 12.93 -25.05 0.53
N PRO A 146 13.50 -25.77 1.51
CA PRO A 146 14.93 -26.10 1.52
C PRO A 146 15.39 -26.97 0.32
N GLU A 147 14.49 -27.59 -0.42
CA GLU A 147 14.80 -28.39 -1.61
C GLU A 147 14.97 -27.53 -2.88
N LEU A 148 14.52 -26.27 -2.85
CA LEU A 148 14.61 -25.37 -4.00
C LEU A 148 15.90 -24.53 -3.95
N PRO A 149 16.52 -24.23 -5.10
CA PRO A 149 17.66 -23.34 -5.16
C PRO A 149 17.25 -21.90 -4.82
N ASP A 150 18.14 -21.18 -4.14
CA ASP A 150 18.01 -19.75 -3.93
C ASP A 150 18.21 -18.98 -5.23
N ALA A 151 17.43 -17.92 -5.41
CA ALA A 151 17.59 -17.02 -6.54
C ALA A 151 17.30 -15.56 -6.18
N ILE A 152 17.80 -14.64 -7.00
CA ILE A 152 17.31 -13.26 -7.06
C ILE A 152 16.71 -12.98 -8.43
N ILE A 153 15.71 -12.12 -8.46
CA ILE A 153 15.15 -11.59 -9.71
C ILE A 153 15.76 -10.21 -9.95
N VAL A 154 16.18 -9.94 -11.17
CA VAL A 154 16.73 -8.65 -11.56
C VAL A 154 16.11 -8.17 -12.87
N ASP A 155 15.65 -6.92 -12.85
CA ASP A 155 15.17 -6.23 -14.05
C ASP A 155 16.32 -5.70 -14.93
N MET A 156 16.01 -5.41 -16.20
CA MET A 156 16.93 -4.82 -17.16
C MET A 156 16.87 -3.29 -17.19
N ASP A 157 15.80 -2.72 -17.73
CA ASP A 157 15.75 -1.31 -18.15
C ASP A 157 15.54 -0.38 -16.95
N GLY A 158 16.53 0.47 -16.66
CA GLY A 158 16.54 1.33 -15.48
C GLY A 158 17.10 0.65 -14.24
N THR A 159 17.18 -0.69 -14.23
CA THR A 159 17.77 -1.50 -13.15
C THR A 159 19.22 -1.88 -13.43
N LEU A 160 19.49 -2.89 -14.27
CA LEU A 160 20.84 -3.27 -14.68
C LEU A 160 21.40 -2.35 -15.77
N SER A 161 20.53 -1.91 -16.67
CA SER A 161 20.83 -1.28 -17.94
C SER A 161 20.29 0.15 -17.95
N LEU A 162 21.19 1.13 -17.98
CA LEU A 162 20.84 2.55 -18.12
C LEU A 162 20.67 2.88 -19.59
N LEU A 163 19.46 3.29 -19.97
CA LEU A 163 19.04 3.49 -21.37
C LEU A 163 19.89 4.52 -22.13
N ASN A 164 20.51 5.48 -21.43
CA ASN A 164 21.41 6.49 -22.02
C ASN A 164 20.84 7.18 -23.28
N GLY A 165 19.57 7.60 -23.23
CA GLY A 165 18.87 8.24 -24.34
C GLY A 165 18.20 7.30 -25.33
N ARG A 166 18.30 5.97 -25.16
CA ARG A 166 17.49 4.99 -25.90
C ARG A 166 16.01 5.15 -25.56
N ASN A 167 15.14 4.96 -26.55
CA ASN A 167 13.71 4.89 -26.35
C ASN A 167 13.37 3.64 -25.50
N PRO A 168 12.67 3.78 -24.35
CA PRO A 168 12.32 2.64 -23.50
C PRO A 168 11.50 1.55 -24.21
N TYR A 169 10.75 1.91 -25.25
CA TYR A 169 9.91 0.97 -26.01
C TYR A 169 10.63 0.34 -27.21
N ASP A 170 11.87 0.76 -27.51
CA ASP A 170 12.69 0.19 -28.58
C ASP A 170 14.01 -0.34 -27.99
N ALA A 171 14.08 -1.66 -27.86
CA ALA A 171 15.25 -2.36 -27.33
C ALA A 171 16.21 -2.87 -28.43
N SER A 172 16.01 -2.48 -29.69
CA SER A 172 16.79 -2.98 -30.83
C SER A 172 18.28 -2.64 -30.78
N LYS A 173 18.67 -1.65 -29.97
CA LYS A 173 20.05 -1.19 -29.74
C LYS A 173 20.51 -1.29 -28.30
N CYS A 174 19.78 -2.05 -27.46
CA CYS A 174 20.03 -2.09 -26.02
C CYS A 174 21.41 -2.68 -25.64
N GLU A 175 22.12 -3.36 -26.54
CA GLU A 175 23.51 -3.79 -26.30
C GLU A 175 24.50 -2.62 -26.08
N ASN A 176 24.10 -1.41 -26.43
CA ASN A 176 24.89 -0.18 -26.27
C ASN A 176 24.58 0.57 -24.98
N ASP A 177 23.58 0.14 -24.21
CA ASP A 177 23.22 0.75 -22.94
C ASP A 177 24.39 0.68 -21.93
N LEU A 178 24.44 1.65 -21.02
CA LEU A 178 25.47 1.70 -19.97
C LEU A 178 25.08 0.82 -18.78
N PRO A 179 26.04 0.25 -18.04
CA PRO A 179 25.73 -0.50 -16.83
C PRO A 179 25.37 0.44 -15.69
N ASN A 180 24.36 0.07 -14.92
CA ASN A 180 24.17 0.60 -13.57
C ASN A 180 25.17 -0.08 -12.64
N GLN A 181 26.39 0.49 -12.51
CA GLN A 181 27.53 -0.18 -11.89
C GLN A 181 27.24 -0.71 -10.46
N PRO A 182 26.62 0.04 -9.54
CA PRO A 182 26.29 -0.48 -8.21
C PRO A 182 25.36 -1.71 -8.23
N VAL A 183 24.39 -1.73 -9.15
CA VAL A 183 23.46 -2.86 -9.32
C VAL A 183 24.18 -4.05 -9.94
N LEU A 184 25.01 -3.80 -10.96
CA LEU A 184 25.83 -4.83 -11.61
C LEU A 184 26.80 -5.48 -10.61
N ASP A 185 27.51 -4.69 -9.79
CA ASP A 185 28.42 -5.18 -8.75
C ASP A 185 27.67 -6.04 -7.70
N THR A 186 26.42 -5.67 -7.40
CA THR A 186 25.55 -6.44 -6.52
C THR A 186 25.24 -7.80 -7.15
N VAL A 187 24.79 -7.84 -8.41
CA VAL A 187 24.52 -9.08 -9.13
C VAL A 187 25.77 -9.96 -9.23
N HIS A 188 26.94 -9.37 -9.50
CA HIS A 188 28.22 -10.10 -9.56
C HIS A 188 28.61 -10.75 -8.24
N LYS A 189 28.29 -10.14 -7.10
CA LYS A 189 28.51 -10.76 -5.78
C LYS A 189 27.59 -11.97 -5.59
N TRP A 190 26.31 -11.83 -5.92
CA TRP A 190 25.31 -12.87 -5.69
C TRP A 190 25.40 -14.05 -6.67
N GLN A 191 25.78 -13.82 -7.93
CA GLN A 191 25.82 -14.86 -8.96
C GLN A 191 26.81 -15.99 -8.67
N SER A 192 27.75 -15.78 -7.72
CA SER A 192 28.67 -16.81 -7.24
C SER A 192 28.00 -17.86 -6.35
N SER A 193 26.89 -17.50 -5.71
CA SER A 193 26.30 -18.25 -4.59
C SER A 193 24.85 -18.66 -4.85
N ILE A 194 24.13 -17.93 -5.70
CA ILE A 194 22.71 -18.14 -5.97
C ILE A 194 22.40 -17.99 -7.46
N LYS A 195 21.20 -18.40 -7.88
CA LYS A 195 20.75 -18.24 -9.25
C LYS A 195 20.34 -16.80 -9.53
N ILE A 196 20.69 -16.31 -10.72
CA ILE A 196 20.25 -14.99 -11.20
C ILE A 196 19.15 -15.22 -12.23
N ILE A 197 17.97 -14.65 -12.00
CA ILE A 197 16.85 -14.67 -12.95
C ILE A 197 16.65 -13.25 -13.47
N VAL A 198 16.76 -13.07 -14.77
CA VAL A 198 16.51 -11.79 -15.43
C VAL A 198 15.06 -11.76 -15.90
N ALA A 199 14.30 -10.75 -15.48
CA ALA A 199 12.92 -10.53 -15.92
C ALA A 199 12.80 -9.14 -16.54
N SER A 200 12.55 -9.07 -17.85
CA SER A 200 12.63 -7.83 -18.61
C SER A 200 11.33 -7.48 -19.31
N GLY A 201 10.99 -6.19 -19.30
CA GLY A 201 9.89 -5.62 -20.08
C GLY A 201 10.20 -5.49 -21.58
N ARG A 202 11.45 -5.68 -22.00
CA ARG A 202 11.85 -5.73 -23.43
C ARG A 202 11.16 -6.89 -24.13
N THR A 203 10.80 -6.71 -25.40
CA THR A 203 10.22 -7.77 -26.25
C THR A 203 11.26 -8.83 -26.61
N ASP A 204 10.80 -10.08 -26.77
CA ASP A 204 11.66 -11.24 -27.03
C ASP A 204 12.34 -11.23 -28.41
N ASP A 205 11.87 -10.43 -29.37
CA ASP A 205 12.60 -10.13 -30.61
C ASP A 205 13.94 -9.41 -30.38
N CYS A 206 14.10 -8.74 -29.22
CA CYS A 206 15.34 -8.10 -28.77
C CYS A 206 16.16 -8.96 -27.79
N GLN A 207 15.82 -10.26 -27.67
CA GLN A 207 16.58 -11.19 -26.83
C GLN A 207 18.07 -11.25 -27.23
N PRO A 208 18.46 -11.38 -28.51
CA PRO A 208 19.88 -11.46 -28.88
C PRO A 208 20.70 -10.23 -28.45
N GLN A 209 20.12 -9.03 -28.52
CA GLN A 209 20.73 -7.76 -28.08
C GLN A 209 20.91 -7.76 -26.57
N THR A 210 19.87 -8.19 -25.84
CA THR A 210 19.87 -8.28 -24.38
C THR A 210 20.92 -9.28 -23.88
N GLU A 211 21.04 -10.44 -24.53
CA GLU A 211 22.06 -11.44 -24.22
C GLU A 211 23.47 -10.94 -24.50
N ARG A 212 23.69 -10.23 -25.62
CA ARG A 212 24.98 -9.57 -25.90
C ARG A 212 25.35 -8.57 -24.80
N TRP A 213 24.39 -7.80 -24.29
CA TRP A 213 24.61 -6.89 -23.17
C TRP A 213 25.01 -7.64 -21.91
N LEU A 214 24.23 -8.67 -21.53
CA LEU A 214 24.50 -9.49 -20.33
C LEU A 214 25.86 -10.16 -20.40
N GLN A 215 26.24 -10.68 -21.57
CA GLN A 215 27.56 -11.27 -21.81
C GLN A 215 28.68 -10.24 -21.70
N LYS A 216 28.52 -9.07 -22.33
CA LYS A 216 29.51 -7.97 -22.31
C LYS A 216 29.85 -7.54 -20.89
N TYR A 217 28.86 -7.54 -19.99
CA TYR A 217 29.04 -7.14 -18.59
C TYR A 217 29.11 -8.33 -17.61
N GLY A 218 29.27 -9.56 -18.09
CA GLY A 218 29.57 -10.73 -17.26
C GLY A 218 28.46 -11.14 -16.29
N VAL A 219 27.20 -11.02 -16.68
CA VAL A 219 26.05 -11.46 -15.90
C VAL A 219 25.73 -12.93 -16.20
N ASN A 220 25.98 -13.81 -15.23
CA ASN A 220 25.72 -15.24 -15.32
C ASN A 220 24.27 -15.53 -14.88
N TYR A 221 23.33 -15.44 -15.82
CA TYR A 221 21.92 -15.70 -15.57
C TYR A 221 21.55 -17.18 -15.80
N THR A 222 20.54 -17.64 -15.05
CA THR A 222 19.94 -18.98 -15.16
C THR A 222 18.67 -18.96 -16.02
N GLY A 223 17.94 -17.85 -16.02
CA GLY A 223 16.78 -17.64 -16.87
C GLY A 223 16.70 -16.19 -17.32
N LEU A 224 16.35 -15.98 -18.60
CA LEU A 224 16.02 -14.69 -19.17
C LEU A 224 14.57 -14.77 -19.64
N TYR A 225 13.68 -14.07 -18.93
CA TYR A 225 12.27 -14.01 -19.24
C TYR A 225 11.91 -12.62 -19.75
N MET A 226 11.31 -12.57 -20.93
CA MET A 226 11.07 -11.35 -21.67
C MET A 226 9.59 -11.25 -22.08
N ARG A 227 9.13 -10.03 -22.34
CA ARG A 227 7.81 -9.78 -22.90
C ARG A 227 7.68 -10.46 -24.27
N LYS A 228 6.54 -11.10 -24.52
CA LYS A 228 6.26 -11.65 -25.85
C LYS A 228 6.06 -10.55 -26.89
N THR A 229 6.67 -10.71 -28.06
CA THR A 229 6.48 -9.81 -29.20
C THR A 229 4.99 -9.67 -29.52
N GLY A 230 4.51 -8.43 -29.56
CA GLY A 230 3.09 -8.08 -29.76
C GLY A 230 2.27 -7.92 -28.48
N ASP A 231 2.80 -8.26 -27.30
CA ASP A 231 2.10 -8.06 -26.03
C ASP A 231 2.21 -6.62 -25.51
N GLN A 232 1.08 -5.90 -25.54
CA GLN A 232 0.96 -4.49 -25.14
C GLN A 232 0.44 -4.30 -23.70
N ARG A 233 0.30 -5.37 -22.91
CA ARG A 233 -0.14 -5.28 -21.51
C ARG A 233 0.88 -4.53 -20.66
N LYS A 234 0.45 -4.05 -19.48
CA LYS A 234 1.33 -3.38 -18.52
C LYS A 234 2.47 -4.30 -18.09
N ASP A 235 3.63 -3.71 -17.83
CA ASP A 235 4.83 -4.45 -17.44
C ASP A 235 4.64 -5.28 -16.16
N SER A 236 3.92 -4.72 -15.18
CA SER A 236 3.56 -5.42 -13.95
C SER A 236 2.75 -6.69 -14.19
N ILE A 237 1.81 -6.67 -15.14
CA ILE A 237 0.99 -7.85 -15.48
C ILE A 237 1.87 -8.95 -16.10
N ILE A 238 2.76 -8.57 -17.01
CA ILE A 238 3.64 -9.52 -17.70
C ILE A 238 4.66 -10.11 -16.73
N LYS A 239 5.29 -9.29 -15.89
CA LYS A 239 6.26 -9.76 -14.90
C LYS A 239 5.60 -10.63 -13.82
N GLU A 240 4.38 -10.33 -13.40
CA GLU A 240 3.60 -11.22 -12.53
C GLU A 240 3.35 -12.58 -13.21
N GLU A 241 2.92 -12.56 -14.48
CA GLU A 241 2.69 -13.78 -15.25
C GLU A 241 3.98 -14.62 -15.39
N ILE A 242 5.10 -13.97 -15.71
CA ILE A 242 6.42 -14.59 -15.76
C ILE A 242 6.75 -15.28 -14.44
N TYR A 243 6.57 -14.58 -13.31
CA TYR A 243 6.86 -15.12 -11.99
C TYR A 243 6.02 -16.34 -11.69
N ARG A 244 4.69 -16.25 -11.82
CA ARG A 244 3.78 -17.35 -11.49
C ARG A 244 4.03 -18.59 -12.33
N GLN A 245 4.32 -18.43 -13.63
CA GLN A 245 4.51 -19.57 -14.53
C GLN A 245 5.92 -20.18 -14.44
N ASN A 246 6.94 -19.34 -14.26
CA ASN A 246 8.33 -19.74 -14.50
C ASN A 246 9.20 -19.77 -13.25
N ILE A 247 8.82 -19.09 -12.18
CA ILE A 247 9.68 -18.83 -11.02
C ILE A 247 9.06 -19.38 -9.73
N GLU A 248 7.77 -19.09 -9.51
CA GLU A 248 7.01 -19.51 -8.33
C GLU A 248 7.06 -21.04 -8.18
N GLY A 249 7.36 -21.50 -6.96
CA GLY A 249 7.50 -22.92 -6.64
C GLY A 249 8.74 -23.62 -7.21
N LYS A 250 9.63 -22.90 -7.91
CA LYS A 250 10.88 -23.45 -8.48
C LYS A 250 12.15 -22.87 -7.85
N TYR A 251 12.03 -21.73 -7.17
CA TYR A 251 13.15 -21.03 -6.54
C TYR A 251 12.72 -20.40 -5.21
N ASN A 252 13.66 -20.32 -4.27
CA ASN A 252 13.53 -19.46 -3.10
C ASN A 252 14.02 -18.05 -3.44
N ILE A 253 13.09 -17.14 -3.73
CA ILE A 253 13.45 -15.76 -4.09
C ILE A 253 13.88 -14.98 -2.86
N ARG A 254 15.17 -14.61 -2.81
CA ARG A 254 15.76 -13.87 -1.70
C ARG A 254 15.37 -12.39 -1.73
N PHE A 255 15.44 -11.77 -2.90
CA PHE A 255 14.94 -10.42 -3.16
C PHE A 255 14.83 -10.16 -4.67
N VAL A 256 14.19 -9.05 -5.01
CA VAL A 256 14.04 -8.54 -6.36
C VAL A 256 14.73 -7.17 -6.48
N LEU A 257 15.46 -6.94 -7.57
CA LEU A 257 15.97 -5.64 -7.98
C LEU A 257 15.12 -5.15 -9.16
N ASP A 258 14.45 -4.01 -8.98
CA ASP A 258 13.59 -3.38 -10.00
C ASP A 258 13.58 -1.86 -9.74
N ASP A 259 13.28 -1.04 -10.73
CA ASP A 259 13.29 0.43 -10.60
C ASP A 259 11.86 1.01 -10.61
N ARG A 260 10.99 0.46 -11.44
CA ARG A 260 9.70 1.04 -11.80
C ARG A 260 8.64 0.80 -10.74
N GLN A 261 8.01 1.87 -10.25
CA GLN A 261 7.11 1.85 -9.10
C GLN A 261 5.95 0.86 -9.27
N GLN A 262 5.27 0.85 -10.42
CA GLN A 262 4.16 -0.07 -10.66
C GLN A 262 4.56 -1.56 -10.67
N VAL A 263 5.82 -1.86 -10.98
CA VAL A 263 6.37 -3.22 -11.00
C VAL A 263 6.85 -3.59 -9.59
N VAL A 264 7.52 -2.67 -8.91
CA VAL A 264 7.91 -2.79 -7.50
C VAL A 264 6.70 -3.05 -6.61
N ASP A 265 5.61 -2.31 -6.80
CA ASP A 265 4.36 -2.50 -6.05
C ASP A 265 3.74 -3.87 -6.32
N MET A 266 3.83 -4.37 -7.56
CA MET A 266 3.42 -5.72 -7.91
C MET A 266 4.31 -6.77 -7.22
N TRP A 267 5.63 -6.66 -7.25
CA TRP A 267 6.51 -7.62 -6.57
C TRP A 267 6.23 -7.67 -5.05
N ARG A 268 6.03 -6.50 -4.44
CA ARG A 268 5.62 -6.39 -3.03
C ARG A 268 4.22 -6.97 -2.79
N SER A 269 3.31 -6.92 -3.77
CA SER A 269 1.98 -7.53 -3.67
C SER A 269 2.01 -9.06 -3.74
N LEU A 270 3.11 -9.65 -4.23
CA LEU A 270 3.39 -11.08 -4.19
C LEU A 270 4.11 -11.53 -2.91
N GLY A 271 4.32 -10.63 -1.94
CA GLY A 271 5.02 -10.93 -0.68
C GLY A 271 6.55 -10.98 -0.81
N LEU A 272 7.10 -10.59 -1.97
CA LEU A 272 8.54 -10.57 -2.20
C LEU A 272 9.20 -9.32 -1.60
N THR A 273 10.44 -9.50 -1.16
CA THR A 273 11.31 -8.38 -0.76
C THR A 273 11.87 -7.71 -2.00
N VAL A 274 11.76 -6.39 -2.09
CA VAL A 274 12.15 -5.62 -3.29
C VAL A 274 13.05 -4.46 -2.90
N PHE A 275 14.23 -4.39 -3.52
CA PHE A 275 15.10 -3.22 -3.46
C PHE A 275 14.87 -2.38 -4.71
N GLN A 276 14.24 -1.23 -4.52
CA GLN A 276 13.99 -0.29 -5.60
C GLN A 276 15.25 0.55 -5.84
N VAL A 277 15.86 0.40 -7.02
CA VAL A 277 17.23 0.89 -7.26
C VAL A 277 17.30 2.32 -7.80
N ALA A 278 16.17 2.90 -8.22
CA ALA A 278 16.06 4.28 -8.70
C ALA A 278 14.65 4.84 -8.43
N GLU A 279 14.46 6.15 -8.67
CA GLU A 279 13.12 6.73 -8.75
C GLU A 279 12.35 6.06 -9.90
N GLY A 280 11.08 5.73 -9.66
CA GLY A 280 10.33 4.81 -10.54
C GLY A 280 8.96 5.29 -10.99
N ASP A 281 8.63 6.57 -10.85
CA ASP A 281 7.29 7.11 -11.14
C ASP A 281 7.08 7.35 -12.66
N PHE A 282 7.04 6.27 -13.43
CA PHE A 282 6.79 6.25 -14.89
C PHE A 282 6.19 4.93 -15.38
#